data_AF-A0A1Q8CG83-F1
#
_entry.id   AF-A0A1Q8CG83-F1
#
_cell.length_a   1.000
_cell.length_b   1.000
_cell.length_c   1.000
_cell.angle_alpha   90.00
_cell.angle_beta   90.00
_cell.angle_gamma   90.00
#
_symmetry.space_group_name_H-M   'P 1'
#
loop_
_entity.id
_entity.type
_entity.pdbx_description
1 polymer ?
#
loop_
_entity_poly.entity_id
_entity_poly.type
_entity_poly.pdbx_seq_one_letter_code
_entity_poly.pdbx_strand_id
1 'polypeptide(L)'
;MTTPHAPGGAVPPPGGSHVDVSDRSVGELLGNISRDLSTLLRQELALAKAELKGEVSKAGKGAGMLGAAGFAGYMVLLFLSFALWWALANAMDTGLAALIVAVIWGVAAGVLFAAGRKRIQQVNPKPERTVETIKQVPDAIKPTQETP
;
A
#
# COMPACT_ATOMS: atom_id res chain seq x y z
N MET A 1 34.26 50.16 -67.90
CA MET A 1 34.77 50.60 -66.59
C MET A 1 35.59 49.45 -66.01
N THR A 2 36.86 49.69 -65.79
CA THR A 2 37.92 48.72 -65.45
C THR A 2 38.27 48.77 -63.95
N THR A 3 38.78 47.64 -63.46
CA THR A 3 39.58 47.36 -62.22
C THR A 3 38.87 47.36 -60.84
N PRO A 4 39.41 46.66 -59.80
CA PRO A 4 40.53 45.70 -59.75
C PRO A 4 40.24 44.34 -59.04
N HIS A 5 41.09 43.37 -59.34
CA HIS A 5 41.35 42.12 -58.61
C HIS A 5 42.48 42.36 -57.58
N ALA A 6 42.33 41.89 -56.34
CA ALA A 6 43.39 41.77 -55.31
C ALA A 6 42.97 40.74 -54.22
N PRO A 7 43.88 40.24 -53.36
CA PRO A 7 44.32 38.84 -53.38
C PRO A 7 43.83 38.02 -52.18
N GLY A 8 44.05 36.70 -52.26
CA GLY A 8 43.70 35.71 -51.24
C GLY A 8 44.26 36.02 -49.85
N GLY A 9 43.44 35.71 -48.84
CA GLY A 9 43.80 35.70 -47.43
C GLY A 9 43.01 34.61 -46.70
N ALA A 10 43.73 33.55 -46.35
CA ALA A 10 43.47 32.49 -45.36
C ALA A 10 42.02 32.24 -44.88
N VAL A 11 41.50 31.05 -45.22
CA VAL A 11 40.45 30.37 -44.44
C VAL A 11 41.02 30.11 -43.03
N PRO A 12 40.42 30.65 -41.94
CA PRO A 12 40.82 30.29 -40.59
C PRO A 12 40.57 28.79 -40.39
N PRO A 13 41.49 28.05 -39.77
CA PRO A 13 41.24 26.64 -39.48
C PRO A 13 39.95 26.52 -38.66
N PRO A 14 39.18 25.44 -38.82
CA PRO A 14 38.12 25.14 -37.89
C PRO A 14 38.76 24.99 -36.52
N GLY A 15 38.68 26.05 -35.72
CA GLY A 15 38.90 26.02 -34.28
C GLY A 15 37.75 25.22 -33.69
N GLY A 16 37.79 23.92 -33.92
CA GLY A 16 37.01 22.98 -33.15
C GLY A 16 37.42 23.20 -31.71
N SER A 17 36.52 23.79 -30.94
CA SER A 17 36.29 23.31 -29.59
C SER A 17 35.81 21.85 -29.70
N HIS A 18 36.74 20.98 -30.12
CA HIS A 18 36.73 19.60 -29.72
C HIS A 18 36.82 19.69 -28.21
N VAL A 19 35.66 19.63 -27.55
CA VAL A 19 35.58 19.24 -26.16
C VAL A 19 36.43 17.98 -26.09
N ASP A 20 37.59 18.09 -25.47
CA ASP A 20 38.57 17.01 -25.41
C ASP A 20 37.91 15.87 -24.61
N VAL A 21 37.34 14.91 -25.33
CA VAL A 21 36.68 13.75 -24.73
C VAL A 21 37.73 12.79 -24.14
N SER A 22 39.01 13.07 -24.37
CA SER A 22 40.14 12.22 -23.96
C SER A 22 40.52 12.38 -22.48
N ASP A 23 40.01 13.40 -21.78
CA ASP A 23 40.40 13.74 -20.40
C ASP A 23 39.31 13.50 -19.35
N ARG A 24 38.17 12.88 -19.70
CA ARG A 24 37.24 12.42 -18.68
C ARG A 24 37.79 11.17 -18.02
N SER A 25 38.25 11.31 -16.78
CA SER A 25 38.78 10.19 -16.03
C SER A 25 37.71 9.10 -15.86
N VAL A 26 38.12 7.84 -15.82
CA VAL A 26 37.25 6.69 -15.54
C VAL A 26 36.44 6.90 -14.24
N GLY A 27 37.00 7.64 -13.27
CA GLY A 27 36.30 8.02 -12.04
C GLY A 27 35.14 9.00 -12.26
N GLU A 28 35.23 9.90 -13.24
CA GLU A 28 34.16 10.84 -13.59
C GLU A 28 33.00 10.13 -14.29
N LEU A 29 33.30 9.19 -15.20
CA LEU A 29 32.30 8.36 -15.87
C LEU A 29 31.54 7.46 -14.89
N LEU A 30 32.26 6.81 -13.97
CA LEU A 30 31.64 5.97 -12.94
C LEU A 30 30.80 6.81 -11.95
N GLY A 31 31.25 8.02 -11.63
CA GLY A 31 30.50 9.00 -10.83
C GLY A 31 29.18 9.43 -11.49
N ASN A 32 29.20 9.65 -12.81
CA ASN A 32 28.01 10.00 -13.58
C ASN A 32 27.01 8.83 -13.66
N ILE A 33 27.47 7.60 -13.94
CA ILE A 33 26.60 6.41 -13.96
C ILE A 33 25.96 6.15 -12.59
N SER A 34 26.73 6.28 -11.50
CA SER A 34 26.19 6.13 -10.14
C SER A 34 25.13 7.18 -9.81
N ARG A 35 25.30 8.41 -10.31
CA ARG A 35 24.35 9.50 -10.14
C ARG A 35 23.09 9.30 -10.96
N ASP A 36 23.20 8.78 -12.17
CA ASP A 36 22.06 8.44 -13.03
C ASP A 36 21.25 7.29 -12.43
N LEU A 37 21.91 6.23 -11.96
CA LEU A 37 21.25 5.12 -11.27
C LEU A 37 20.57 5.58 -9.97
N SER A 38 21.23 6.43 -9.19
CA SER A 38 20.64 7.04 -8.00
C SER A 38 19.40 7.88 -8.34
N THR A 39 19.38 8.51 -9.50
CA THR A 39 18.25 9.31 -9.98
C THR A 39 17.09 8.42 -10.40
N LEU A 40 17.34 7.34 -11.13
CA LEU A 40 16.33 6.34 -11.51
C LEU A 40 15.70 5.69 -10.26
N LEU A 41 16.52 5.26 -9.30
CA LEU A 41 16.00 4.66 -8.06
C LEU A 41 15.12 5.63 -7.27
N ARG A 42 15.51 6.91 -7.20
CA ARG A 42 14.68 7.94 -6.55
C ARG A 42 13.37 8.17 -7.30
N GLN A 43 13.37 8.08 -8.62
CA GLN A 43 12.16 8.21 -9.45
C GLN A 43 11.22 7.03 -9.26
N GLU A 44 11.73 5.79 -9.30
CA GLU A 44 10.95 4.58 -9.03
C GLU A 44 10.36 4.60 -7.62
N LEU A 45 11.13 5.01 -6.61
CA LEU A 45 10.63 5.19 -5.25
C LEU A 45 9.58 6.30 -5.17
N ALA A 46 9.76 7.40 -5.89
CA ALA A 46 8.77 8.49 -5.92
C ALA A 46 7.46 8.04 -6.58
N LEU A 47 7.55 7.26 -7.66
CA LEU A 47 6.40 6.68 -8.35
C LEU A 47 5.67 5.67 -7.45
N ALA A 48 6.39 4.70 -6.89
CA ALA A 48 5.84 3.72 -5.97
C ALA A 48 5.19 4.39 -4.75
N LYS A 49 5.82 5.45 -4.22
CA LYS A 49 5.23 6.24 -3.13
C LYS A 49 3.96 6.97 -3.55
N ALA A 50 3.90 7.51 -4.77
CA ALA A 50 2.71 8.16 -5.30
C ALA A 50 1.55 7.17 -5.49
N GLU A 51 1.83 6.00 -6.05
CA GLU A 51 0.86 4.93 -6.24
C GLU A 51 0.34 4.40 -4.89
N LEU A 52 1.25 4.10 -3.96
CA LEU A 52 0.91 3.70 -2.59
C LEU A 52 0.05 4.76 -1.89
N LYS A 53 0.37 6.05 -2.02
CA LYS A 53 -0.45 7.13 -1.43
C LYS A 53 -1.87 7.14 -2.01
N GLY A 54 -2.01 6.91 -3.31
CA GLY A 54 -3.30 6.77 -3.98
C GLY A 54 -4.10 5.59 -3.41
N GLU A 55 -3.49 4.42 -3.33
CA GLU A 55 -4.12 3.20 -2.80
C GLU A 55 -4.48 3.34 -1.32
N VAL A 56 -3.60 3.89 -0.49
CA VAL A 56 -3.87 4.17 0.93
C VAL A 56 -5.04 5.15 1.08
N SER A 57 -5.13 6.18 0.23
CA SER A 57 -6.25 7.12 0.28
C SER A 57 -7.57 6.44 -0.09
N LYS A 58 -7.60 5.61 -1.14
CA LYS A 58 -8.80 4.85 -1.54
C LYS A 58 -9.22 3.88 -0.44
N ALA A 59 -8.28 3.10 0.09
CA ALA A 59 -8.52 2.18 1.20
C ALA A 59 -9.02 2.91 2.45
N GLY A 60 -8.40 4.05 2.80
CA GLY A 60 -8.80 4.89 3.93
C GLY A 60 -10.21 5.46 3.78
N LYS A 61 -10.59 5.93 2.57
CA LYS A 61 -11.96 6.37 2.28
C LYS A 61 -12.95 5.20 2.38
N GLY A 62 -12.60 4.04 1.81
CA GLY A 62 -13.41 2.83 1.91
C GLY A 62 -13.65 2.39 3.35
N ALA A 63 -12.59 2.31 4.15
CA ALA A 63 -12.66 2.00 5.57
C ALA A 63 -13.49 3.04 6.35
N GLY A 64 -13.31 4.34 6.04
CA GLY A 64 -14.10 5.42 6.62
C GLY A 64 -15.59 5.30 6.30
N MET A 65 -15.95 5.03 5.05
CA MET A 65 -17.35 4.81 4.64
C MET A 65 -17.95 3.58 5.32
N LEU A 66 -17.23 2.46 5.39
CA LEU A 66 -17.71 1.26 6.08
C LEU A 66 -17.85 1.49 7.59
N GLY A 67 -16.93 2.22 8.21
CA GLY A 67 -17.03 2.61 9.62
C GLY A 67 -18.25 3.49 9.87
N ALA A 68 -18.48 4.51 9.04
CA ALA A 68 -19.65 5.38 9.13
C ALA A 68 -20.96 4.61 8.90
N ALA A 69 -21.00 3.70 7.91
CA ALA A 69 -22.15 2.84 7.66
C ALA A 69 -22.44 1.91 8.85
N GLY A 70 -21.40 1.33 9.47
CA GLY A 70 -21.53 0.54 10.69
C GLY A 70 -22.12 1.35 11.85
N PHE A 71 -21.62 2.56 12.08
CA PHE A 71 -22.15 3.46 13.11
C PHE A 71 -23.60 3.88 12.83
N ALA A 72 -23.92 4.26 11.58
CA ALA A 72 -25.28 4.61 11.18
C ALA A 72 -26.24 3.42 11.36
N GLY A 73 -25.83 2.21 10.97
CA GLY A 73 -26.60 0.99 11.20
C GLY A 73 -26.84 0.72 12.69
N TYR A 74 -25.83 0.91 13.54
CA TYR A 74 -25.98 0.82 15.00
C TYR A 74 -27.00 1.83 15.54
N MET A 75 -26.95 3.10 15.09
CA MET A 75 -27.93 4.12 15.47
C MET A 75 -29.35 3.75 15.05
N VAL A 76 -29.54 3.23 13.83
CA VAL A 76 -30.86 2.75 13.38
C VAL A 76 -31.39 1.65 14.30
N LEU A 77 -30.57 0.66 14.65
CA LEU A 77 -30.97 -0.41 15.56
C LEU A 77 -31.30 0.10 16.96
N LEU A 78 -30.56 1.09 17.46
CA LEU A 78 -30.84 1.74 18.74
C LEU A 78 -32.21 2.43 18.73
N PHE A 79 -32.49 3.26 17.72
CA PHE A 79 -33.78 3.94 17.60
C PHE A 79 -34.93 2.98 17.36
N LEU A 80 -34.74 1.91 16.58
CA LEU A 80 -35.73 0.85 16.43
C LEU A 80 -36.01 0.14 17.75
N SER A 81 -35.01 -0.06 18.59
CA SER A 81 -35.19 -0.66 19.92
C SER A 81 -36.02 0.22 20.84
N PHE A 82 -35.76 1.53 20.84
CA PHE A 82 -36.58 2.49 21.58
C PHE A 82 -38.01 2.57 21.04
N ALA A 83 -38.17 2.63 19.72
CA ALA A 83 -39.48 2.65 19.08
C ALA A 83 -40.27 1.38 19.41
N LEU A 84 -39.63 0.21 19.36
CA LEU A 84 -40.24 -1.07 19.72
C LEU A 84 -40.65 -1.10 21.19
N TRP A 85 -39.76 -0.69 22.11
CA TRP A 85 -40.10 -0.60 23.53
C TRP A 85 -41.31 0.30 23.73
N TRP A 86 -41.29 1.52 23.19
CA TRP A 86 -42.39 2.46 23.35
C TRP A 86 -43.70 1.94 22.75
N ALA A 87 -43.64 1.30 21.58
CA ALA A 87 -44.80 0.65 20.96
C ALA A 87 -45.39 -0.46 21.85
N LEU A 88 -44.56 -1.33 22.44
CA LEU A 88 -45.03 -2.34 23.39
C LEU A 88 -45.58 -1.72 24.67
N ALA A 89 -44.95 -0.68 25.19
CA ALA A 89 -45.39 0.00 26.41
C ALA A 89 -46.79 0.66 26.27
N ASN A 90 -47.26 0.90 25.04
CA ASN A 90 -48.65 1.33 24.81
C ASN A 90 -49.68 0.20 24.98
N ALA A 91 -49.24 -1.07 24.91
CA ALA A 91 -50.11 -2.24 24.98
C ALA A 91 -49.94 -3.06 26.28
N MET A 92 -48.84 -2.88 27.02
CA MET A 92 -48.53 -3.63 28.24
C MET A 92 -47.66 -2.82 29.22
N ASP A 93 -47.40 -3.39 30.39
CA ASP A 93 -46.50 -2.80 31.38
C ASP A 93 -45.10 -2.51 30.80
N THR A 94 -44.57 -1.32 31.13
CA THR A 94 -43.30 -0.82 30.61
C THR A 94 -42.12 -1.74 30.96
N GLY A 95 -42.15 -2.39 32.13
CA GLY A 95 -41.13 -3.34 32.56
C GLY A 95 -41.16 -4.63 31.73
N LEU A 96 -42.35 -5.17 31.42
CA LEU A 96 -42.49 -6.32 30.54
C LEU A 96 -42.08 -5.99 29.09
N ALA A 97 -42.42 -4.80 28.60
CA ALA A 97 -41.96 -4.31 27.30
C ALA A 97 -40.43 -4.25 27.23
N ALA A 98 -39.77 -3.71 28.26
CA ALA A 98 -38.32 -3.66 28.37
C ALA A 98 -37.70 -5.07 28.33
N LEU A 99 -38.29 -6.01 29.08
CA LEU A 99 -37.81 -7.39 29.17
C LEU A 99 -37.90 -8.10 27.82
N ILE A 100 -38.97 -7.88 27.05
CA ILE A 100 -39.10 -8.46 25.70
C ILE A 100 -38.00 -7.92 24.77
N VAL A 101 -37.76 -6.61 24.77
CA VAL A 101 -36.69 -6.00 23.95
C VAL A 101 -35.31 -6.52 24.38
N ALA A 102 -35.08 -6.69 25.68
CA ALA A 102 -33.84 -7.27 26.21
C ALA A 102 -33.65 -8.74 25.77
N VAL A 103 -34.71 -9.55 25.78
CA VAL A 103 -34.66 -10.94 25.30
C VAL A 103 -34.35 -10.98 23.80
N ILE A 104 -34.94 -10.11 22.98
CA ILE A 104 -34.65 -10.03 21.54
C ILE A 104 -33.15 -9.76 21.30
N TRP A 105 -32.58 -8.78 22.01
CA TRP A 105 -31.15 -8.48 21.93
C TRP A 105 -30.27 -9.60 22.48
N GLY A 106 -30.69 -10.28 23.55
CA GLY A 106 -30.00 -11.44 24.10
C GLY A 106 -29.92 -12.59 23.10
N VAL A 107 -31.00 -12.88 22.39
CA VAL A 107 -31.03 -13.89 21.32
C VAL A 107 -30.12 -13.48 20.16
N ALA A 108 -30.23 -12.22 19.70
CA ALA A 108 -29.37 -11.70 18.64
C ALA A 108 -27.87 -11.81 19.01
N ALA A 109 -27.49 -11.39 20.22
CA ALA A 109 -26.14 -11.49 20.74
C ALA A 109 -25.65 -12.95 20.81
N GLY A 110 -26.49 -13.87 21.28
CA GLY A 110 -26.18 -15.30 21.32
C GLY A 110 -25.90 -15.87 19.94
N VAL A 111 -26.73 -15.55 18.94
CA VAL A 111 -26.54 -15.98 17.54
C VAL A 111 -25.25 -15.41 16.96
N LEU A 112 -25.01 -14.10 17.12
CA LEU A 112 -23.80 -13.44 16.61
C LEU A 112 -22.53 -14.02 17.25
N PHE A 113 -22.54 -14.25 18.57
CA PHE A 113 -21.44 -14.87 19.28
C PHE A 113 -21.15 -16.29 18.77
N ALA A 114 -22.19 -17.11 18.62
CA ALA A 114 -22.04 -18.48 18.12
C ALA A 114 -21.49 -18.50 16.67
N ALA A 115 -22.04 -17.66 15.79
CA ALA A 115 -21.59 -17.55 14.41
C ALA A 115 -20.16 -17.01 14.30
N GLY A 116 -19.81 -15.97 15.07
CA GLY A 116 -18.47 -15.40 15.13
C GLY A 116 -17.45 -16.42 15.65
N ARG A 117 -17.77 -17.11 16.74
CA ARG A 117 -16.94 -18.18 17.29
C ARG A 117 -16.69 -19.29 16.27
N LYS A 118 -17.73 -19.74 15.55
CA LYS A 118 -17.59 -20.76 14.51
C LYS A 118 -16.67 -20.32 13.37
N ARG A 119 -16.80 -19.07 12.91
CA ARG A 119 -15.94 -18.51 11.85
C ARG A 119 -14.48 -18.44 12.30
N ILE A 120 -14.22 -17.96 13.52
CA ILE A 120 -12.85 -17.89 14.06
C ILE A 120 -12.23 -19.29 14.17
N GLN A 121 -13.00 -20.29 14.63
CA GLN A 121 -12.53 -21.68 14.73
C GLN A 121 -12.22 -22.33 13.37
N GLN A 122 -12.78 -21.82 12.28
CA GLN A 122 -12.53 -22.31 10.92
C GLN A 122 -11.29 -21.67 10.27
N VAL A 123 -10.74 -20.60 10.85
CA VAL A 123 -9.51 -19.99 10.35
C VAL A 123 -8.33 -20.86 10.83
N ASN A 124 -7.66 -21.56 9.91
CA ASN A 124 -6.38 -22.20 10.18
C ASN A 124 -5.26 -21.14 10.12
N PRO A 125 -4.63 -20.75 11.24
CA PRO A 125 -3.60 -19.73 11.26
C PRO A 125 -2.24 -20.22 10.72
N LYS A 126 -2.10 -21.52 10.41
CA LYS A 126 -0.87 -22.06 9.82
C LYS A 126 -0.89 -21.83 8.31
N PRO A 127 0.04 -21.03 7.75
CA PRO A 127 0.26 -21.02 6.31
C PRO A 127 0.88 -22.37 5.95
N GLU A 128 0.06 -23.34 5.56
CA GLU A 128 0.51 -24.71 5.26
C GLU A 128 1.67 -24.73 4.25
N ARG A 129 1.67 -23.77 3.31
CA ARG A 129 2.70 -23.59 2.28
C ARG A 129 4.01 -22.98 2.79
N THR A 130 4.00 -22.16 3.85
CA THR A 130 5.23 -21.52 4.36
C THR A 130 6.00 -22.46 5.29
N VAL A 131 5.30 -23.33 6.00
CA VAL A 131 5.93 -24.26 6.96
C VAL A 131 6.67 -25.39 6.24
N GLU A 132 6.21 -25.84 5.07
CA GLU A 132 6.92 -26.84 4.25
C GLU A 132 8.21 -26.27 3.64
N THR A 133 8.19 -25.04 3.14
CA THR A 133 9.38 -24.39 2.55
C THR A 133 10.49 -24.15 3.58
N ILE A 134 10.15 -23.76 4.82
CA ILE A 134 11.15 -23.53 5.88
C ILE A 134 11.79 -24.85 6.37
N LYS A 135 11.05 -25.96 6.34
CA LYS A 135 11.58 -27.28 6.74
C LYS A 135 12.55 -27.90 5.72
N GLN A 136 12.61 -27.38 4.49
CA GLN A 136 13.51 -27.85 3.43
C GLN A 136 14.85 -27.10 3.37
N VAL A 137 15.07 -26.07 4.19
CA VAL A 137 16.34 -25.34 4.28
C VAL A 137 17.18 -25.68 5.55
N PRO A 138 17.53 -26.95 5.85
CA PRO A 138 18.64 -27.25 6.76
C PRO A 138 19.99 -27.51 6.05
N ASP A 139 19.98 -28.00 4.80
CA ASP A 139 21.20 -28.57 4.20
C ASP A 139 22.03 -27.58 3.36
N ALA A 140 21.48 -26.41 3.00
CA ALA A 140 22.19 -25.41 2.20
C ALA A 140 23.10 -24.46 3.03
N ILE A 141 23.08 -24.56 4.37
CA ILE A 141 23.91 -23.76 5.29
C ILE A 141 24.90 -24.65 6.05
N LYS A 142 25.46 -25.67 5.38
CA LYS A 142 26.73 -26.26 5.81
C LYS A 142 27.84 -25.61 5.00
N PRO A 143 28.73 -24.80 5.62
CA PRO A 143 29.91 -24.33 4.93
C PRO A 143 30.73 -25.54 4.54
N THR A 144 30.97 -25.71 3.24
CA THR A 144 31.90 -26.68 2.69
C THR A 144 33.25 -26.42 3.35
N GLN A 145 33.65 -27.28 4.27
CA GLN A 145 35.01 -27.28 4.81
C GLN A 145 35.90 -27.78 3.67
N GLU A 146 36.43 -26.86 2.87
CA GLU A 146 37.55 -27.16 1.98
C GLU A 146 38.70 -27.66 2.86
N THR A 147 39.04 -28.94 2.66
CA THR A 147 40.13 -29.61 3.38
C THR A 147 41.42 -29.36 2.59
N PRO A 148 42.54 -29.02 3.24
CA PRO A 148 43.79 -28.57 2.60
C PRO A 148 44.49 -29.63 1.74
#